data_AF-A0A543B1W0-F1
#
_entry.id   AF-A0A543B1W0-F1
#
_cell.length_a   1.000
_cell.length_b   1.000
_cell.length_c   1.000
_cell.angle_alpha   90.00
_cell.angle_beta   90.00
_cell.angle_gamma   90.00
#
_symmetry.space_group_name_H-M   'P 1'
#
loop_
_entity.id
_entity.type
_entity.pdbx_description
1 polymer ?
#
loop_
_entity_poly.entity_id
_entity_poly.type
_entity_poly.pdbx_seq_one_letter_code
_entity_poly.pdbx_strand_id
1 'polypeptide(L)'
;MNSIKCIEHLRKFPGGYGVDGSFGQVAAFISGLDAAKDEYLLEGFREWLIVKVGFGSNLGWSILALHVIFPGRSKMHPSGFSEDESKYAGEMLIDLLLEFLKIRSSGGLTGIYHAYITWLRKQEWYREGFPGYLEEPE
;
A
#
# COMPACT_ATOMS: atom_id res chain seq x y z
N MET A 1 20.14 -6.61 2.02
CA MET A 1 19.53 -5.80 3.11
C MET A 1 18.06 -6.17 3.21
N ASN A 2 17.58 -6.63 4.37
CA ASN A 2 16.16 -6.99 4.59
C ASN A 2 15.29 -5.75 4.33
N SER A 3 14.25 -5.88 3.49
CA SER A 3 13.40 -4.75 3.08
C SER A 3 12.73 -4.05 4.27
N ILE A 4 12.35 -4.79 5.32
CA ILE A 4 11.82 -4.22 6.57
C ILE A 4 12.85 -3.30 7.22
N LYS A 5 14.12 -3.72 7.33
CA LYS A 5 15.19 -2.90 7.90
C LYS A 5 15.44 -1.63 7.09
N CYS A 6 15.31 -1.70 5.77
CA CYS A 6 15.43 -0.53 4.89
C CYS A 6 14.30 0.48 5.16
N ILE A 7 13.05 0.01 5.25
CA ILE A 7 11.89 0.85 5.58
C ILE A 7 11.97 1.41 7.01
N GLU A 8 12.43 0.63 7.99
CA GLU A 8 12.68 1.14 9.36
C GLU A 8 13.76 2.21 9.38
N HIS A 9 14.79 2.10 8.53
CA HIS A 9 15.82 3.12 8.41
C HIS A 9 15.29 4.37 7.69
N LEU A 10 14.46 4.21 6.65
CA LEU A 10 13.76 5.31 5.99
C LEU A 10 12.91 6.09 6.99
N ARG A 11 12.21 5.41 7.92
CA ARG A 11 11.44 6.04 9.00
C ARG A 11 12.30 6.98 9.85
N LYS A 12 13.49 6.53 10.22
CA LYS A 12 14.38 7.27 11.13
C LYS A 12 15.19 8.35 10.42
N PHE A 13 15.51 8.13 9.15
CA PHE A 13 16.45 8.98 8.42
C PHE A 13 16.08 9.12 6.94
N PRO A 14 14.94 9.78 6.63
CA PRO A 14 14.47 9.92 5.25
C PRO A 14 15.46 10.73 4.40
N GLY A 15 16.08 11.78 4.97
CA GLY A 15 17.07 12.60 4.28
C GLY A 15 18.30 11.82 3.78
N GLY A 16 18.67 10.72 4.45
CA GLY A 16 19.77 9.85 4.01
C GLY A 16 19.50 9.11 2.70
N TYR A 17 18.23 9.03 2.29
CA TYR A 17 17.78 8.44 1.04
C TYR A 17 17.39 9.50 0.00
N GLY A 18 17.64 10.78 0.27
CA GLY A 18 17.19 11.88 -0.59
C GLY A 18 15.68 12.10 -0.55
N VAL A 19 15.00 11.62 0.51
CA VAL A 19 13.56 11.76 0.71
C VAL A 19 13.30 12.84 1.76
N ASP A 20 12.40 13.78 1.47
CA ASP A 20 12.02 14.89 2.35
C ASP A 20 10.94 14.54 3.38
N GLY A 21 10.44 13.30 3.33
CA GLY A 21 9.39 12.77 4.19
C GLY A 21 7.97 13.04 3.68
N SER A 22 7.79 13.79 2.59
CA SER A 22 6.49 13.98 1.96
C SER A 22 5.94 12.66 1.40
N PHE A 23 4.61 12.51 1.41
CA PHE A 23 3.94 11.33 0.91
C PHE A 23 4.37 10.96 -0.51
N GLY A 24 4.49 11.96 -1.40
CA GLY A 24 4.88 11.74 -2.79
C GLY A 24 6.28 11.14 -2.91
N GLN A 25 7.26 11.66 -2.19
CA GLN A 25 8.63 11.14 -2.24
C GLN A 25 8.77 9.80 -1.54
N VAL A 26 8.10 9.60 -0.41
CA VAL A 26 8.06 8.30 0.28
C VAL A 26 7.42 7.23 -0.62
N ALA A 27 6.29 7.54 -1.26
CA ALA A 27 5.62 6.61 -2.17
C ALA A 27 6.47 6.29 -3.40
N ALA A 28 7.17 7.28 -3.96
CA ALA A 28 8.10 7.08 -5.07
C ALA A 28 9.29 6.19 -4.66
N PHE A 29 9.86 6.42 -3.47
CA PHE A 29 10.93 5.59 -2.94
C PHE A 29 10.49 4.13 -2.77
N ILE A 30 9.31 3.90 -2.16
CA ILE A 30 8.76 2.54 -1.98
C ILE A 30 8.51 1.85 -3.33
N SER A 31 7.97 2.58 -4.31
CA SER A 31 7.75 2.05 -5.67
C SER A 31 9.07 1.65 -6.33
N GLY A 32 10.10 2.50 -6.21
CA GLY A 32 11.44 2.20 -6.73
C GLY A 32 12.08 1.01 -6.03
N LEU A 33 11.88 0.87 -4.72
CA LEU A 33 12.38 -0.27 -3.94
C LEU A 33 11.70 -1.58 -4.35
N ASP A 34 10.38 -1.56 -4.60
CA ASP A 34 9.62 -2.71 -5.11
C ASP A 34 10.08 -3.10 -6.51
N ALA A 35 10.25 -2.13 -7.41
CA ALA A 35 10.72 -2.38 -8.77
C ALA A 35 12.18 -2.88 -8.85
N ALA A 36 13.04 -2.45 -7.92
CA ALA A 36 14.45 -2.83 -7.89
C ALA A 36 14.70 -4.21 -7.26
N LYS A 37 13.70 -4.81 -6.62
CA LYS A 37 13.85 -6.08 -5.91
C LYS A 37 12.91 -7.15 -6.46
N ASP A 38 13.47 -8.30 -6.80
CA ASP A 38 12.73 -9.50 -7.24
C ASP A 38 11.86 -10.15 -6.14
N GLU A 39 11.75 -9.54 -4.95
CA GLU A 39 10.99 -10.05 -3.80
C GLU A 39 9.50 -9.61 -3.80
N TYR A 40 9.09 -8.83 -4.81
CA TYR A 40 7.74 -8.25 -4.94
C TYR A 40 7.27 -7.64 -3.62
N LEU A 41 7.98 -6.65 -3.08
CA LEU A 41 7.76 -6.05 -1.77
C LEU A 41 6.27 -5.70 -1.51
N LEU A 42 5.58 -5.19 -2.53
CA LEU A 42 4.19 -4.74 -2.46
C LEU A 42 3.16 -5.80 -2.88
N GLU A 43 3.57 -7.04 -3.14
CA GLU A 43 2.66 -8.14 -3.49
C GLU A 43 1.61 -8.36 -2.39
N GLY A 44 0.33 -8.19 -2.75
CA GLY A 44 -0.80 -8.27 -1.81
C GLY A 44 -1.04 -6.99 -1.01
N PHE A 45 -0.20 -5.95 -1.12
CA PHE A 45 -0.37 -4.71 -0.36
C PHE A 45 -1.64 -3.97 -0.77
N ARG A 46 -1.90 -3.88 -2.08
CA ARG A 46 -3.12 -3.24 -2.60
C ARG A 46 -4.37 -3.96 -2.11
N GLU A 47 -4.37 -5.28 -2.17
CA GLU A 47 -5.49 -6.14 -1.76
C GLU A 47 -5.76 -5.99 -0.26
N TRP A 48 -4.69 -5.96 0.54
CA TRP A 48 -4.78 -5.68 1.97
C TRP A 48 -5.38 -4.30 2.26
N LEU A 49 -4.99 -3.27 1.51
CA LEU A 49 -5.56 -1.93 1.64
C LEU A 49 -7.04 -1.88 1.23
N ILE A 50 -7.43 -2.53 0.12
CA ILE A 50 -8.83 -2.61 -0.33
C ILE A 50 -9.72 -3.19 0.76
N VAL A 51 -9.29 -4.29 1.39
CA VAL A 51 -10.05 -4.90 2.49
C VAL A 51 -10.17 -3.93 3.69
N LYS A 52 -9.12 -3.18 4.00
CA LYS A 52 -9.16 -2.17 5.08
C LYS A 52 -10.12 -1.02 4.79
N VAL A 53 -10.12 -0.48 3.58
CA VAL A 53 -10.98 0.67 3.22
C VAL A 53 -12.40 0.25 2.86
N GLY A 54 -12.59 -0.99 2.39
CA GLY A 54 -13.88 -1.55 2.00
C GLY A 54 -14.38 -1.14 0.60
N PHE A 55 -13.58 -0.40 -0.19
CA PHE A 55 -13.89 0.06 -1.54
C PHE A 55 -12.62 0.25 -2.38
N GLY A 56 -12.77 0.77 -3.62
CA GLY A 56 -11.63 1.27 -4.39
C GLY A 56 -10.82 0.17 -5.07
N SER A 57 -11.45 -0.94 -5.47
CA SER A 57 -10.79 -1.98 -6.27
C SER A 57 -10.24 -1.46 -7.60
N ASN A 58 -10.70 -0.30 -8.09
CA ASN A 58 -10.17 0.38 -9.25
C ASN A 58 -9.00 1.34 -8.95
N LEU A 59 -8.61 1.51 -7.68
CA LEU A 59 -7.58 2.44 -7.25
C LEU A 59 -6.22 1.74 -7.10
N GLY A 60 -5.15 2.50 -7.32
CA GLY A 60 -3.78 2.10 -7.00
C GLY A 60 -3.52 2.16 -5.49
N TRP A 61 -2.50 1.43 -5.03
CA TRP A 61 -2.18 1.30 -3.60
C TRP A 61 -1.92 2.64 -2.92
N SER A 62 -1.32 3.62 -3.60
CA SER A 62 -0.98 4.91 -3.00
C SER A 62 -2.22 5.73 -2.65
N ILE A 63 -3.24 5.72 -3.52
CA ILE A 63 -4.52 6.37 -3.24
C ILE A 63 -5.29 5.63 -2.16
N LEU A 64 -5.26 4.29 -2.16
CA LEU A 64 -5.86 3.48 -1.10
C LEU A 64 -5.22 3.75 0.27
N ALA A 65 -3.89 3.90 0.32
CA ALA A 65 -3.18 4.26 1.54
C ALA A 65 -3.66 5.63 2.07
N LEU A 66 -3.86 6.63 1.22
CA LEU A 66 -4.42 7.91 1.64
C LEU A 66 -5.84 7.76 2.23
N HIS A 67 -6.67 6.86 1.70
CA HIS A 67 -7.98 6.53 2.29
C HIS A 67 -7.90 5.84 3.65
N VAL A 68 -6.85 5.07 3.91
CA VAL A 68 -6.58 4.54 5.26
C VAL A 68 -6.11 5.66 6.20
N ILE A 69 -5.23 6.55 5.73
CA ILE A 69 -4.61 7.61 6.54
C ILE A 69 -5.59 8.74 6.89
N PHE A 70 -6.48 9.12 5.96
CA PHE A 70 -7.50 10.15 6.17
C PHE A 70 -8.91 9.62 5.93
N PRO A 71 -9.47 8.80 6.84
CA PRO A 71 -10.83 8.28 6.69
C PRO A 71 -11.85 9.41 6.53
N GLY A 72 -12.73 9.29 5.53
CA GLY A 72 -13.81 10.24 5.27
C GLY A 72 -13.43 11.50 4.48
N ARG A 73 -12.15 11.71 4.13
CA ARG A 73 -11.76 12.81 3.22
C ARG A 73 -12.22 12.50 1.80
N SER A 74 -13.04 13.39 1.23
CA SER A 74 -13.71 13.20 -0.06
C SER A 74 -12.79 13.37 -1.27
N LYS A 75 -11.69 14.12 -1.13
CA LYS A 75 -10.71 14.36 -2.20
C LYS A 75 -9.32 13.94 -1.74
N MET A 76 -8.85 12.82 -2.27
CA MET A 76 -7.49 12.31 -2.11
C MET A 76 -6.67 12.69 -3.34
N HIS A 77 -6.38 13.99 -3.50
CA HIS A 77 -5.44 14.43 -4.52
C HIS A 77 -4.17 14.94 -3.84
N PRO A 78 -2.97 14.45 -4.22
CA PRO A 78 -1.72 14.84 -3.58
C PRO A 78 -1.47 16.36 -3.57
N SER A 79 -1.93 17.08 -4.60
CA SER A 79 -1.80 18.54 -4.67
C SER A 79 -2.76 19.31 -3.74
N GLY A 80 -3.65 18.61 -3.05
CA GLY A 80 -4.61 19.18 -2.10
C GLY A 80 -4.14 19.07 -0.64
N PHE A 81 -2.93 18.58 -0.40
CA PHE A 81 -2.33 18.52 0.93
C PHE A 81 -1.44 19.73 1.19
N SER A 82 -1.49 20.26 2.41
CA SER A 82 -0.44 21.14 2.90
C SER A 82 0.89 20.38 3.03
N GLU A 83 2.00 21.10 3.22
CA GLU A 83 3.30 20.47 3.45
C GLU A 83 3.27 19.56 4.69
N ASP A 84 2.64 20.02 5.78
CA ASP A 84 2.50 19.26 7.02
C ASP A 84 1.62 18.01 6.83
N GLU A 85 0.50 18.13 6.11
CA GLU A 85 -0.34 16.98 5.79
C GLU A 85 0.40 15.95 4.92
N SER A 86 1.22 16.42 3.98
CA SER A 86 2.02 15.57 3.11
C SER A 86 3.10 14.83 3.89
N LYS A 87 3.79 15.50 4.83
CA LYS A 87 4.77 14.87 5.72
C LYS A 87 4.13 13.86 6.68
N TYR A 88 3.01 14.23 7.27
CA TYR A 88 2.21 13.32 8.10
C TYR A 88 1.80 12.06 7.32
N ALA A 89 1.28 12.25 6.11
CA ALA A 89 0.89 11.12 5.26
C ALA A 89 2.09 10.25 4.86
N GLY A 90 3.28 10.82 4.66
CA GLY A 90 4.51 10.07 4.42
C GLY A 90 4.91 9.21 5.61
N GLU A 91 4.88 9.74 6.83
CA GLU A 91 5.13 8.96 8.05
C GLU A 91 4.12 7.83 8.22
N MET A 92 2.84 8.13 8.07
CA MET A 92 1.78 7.13 8.20
C MET A 92 1.84 6.06 7.11
N LEU A 93 2.29 6.39 5.89
CA LEU A 93 2.52 5.41 4.83
C LEU A 93 3.63 4.42 5.21
N ILE A 94 4.71 4.90 5.83
CA ILE A 94 5.79 4.02 6.32
C ILE A 94 5.26 3.07 7.38
N ASP A 95 4.47 3.57 8.33
CA ASP A 95 3.88 2.74 9.39
C ASP A 95 2.91 1.70 8.83
N LEU A 96 2.10 2.09 7.85
CA LEU A 96 1.17 1.21 7.17
C LEU A 96 1.89 0.09 6.40
N LEU A 97 3.01 0.42 5.73
CA LEU A 97 3.84 -0.56 5.04
C LEU A 97 4.51 -1.52 6.02
N LEU A 98 5.03 -1.04 7.14
CA LEU A 98 5.64 -1.89 8.18
C LEU A 98 4.62 -2.85 8.81
N GLU A 99 3.39 -2.39 9.07
CA GLU A 99 2.29 -3.23 9.53
C GLU A 99 2.01 -4.37 8.53
N PHE A 100 1.86 -4.03 7.26
CA PHE A 100 1.64 -4.99 6.19
C PHE A 100 2.78 -6.02 6.08
N LEU A 101 4.05 -5.57 6.07
CA LEU A 101 5.20 -6.45 5.92
C LEU A 101 5.33 -7.42 7.10
N LYS A 102 4.96 -7.00 8.31
CA LYS A 102 4.89 -7.87 9.48
C LYS A 102 3.85 -8.99 9.27
N ILE A 103 2.64 -8.66 8.82
CA ILE A 103 1.59 -9.64 8.51
C ILE A 103 2.08 -10.60 7.40
N ARG A 104 2.63 -10.08 6.30
CA ARG A 104 3.14 -10.87 5.18
C ARG A 104 4.23 -11.86 5.63
N SER A 105 5.18 -11.41 6.44
CA SER A 105 6.29 -12.25 6.94
C SER A 105 5.84 -13.43 7.80
N SER A 106 4.64 -13.36 8.39
CA SER A 106 4.04 -14.45 9.19
C SER A 106 3.30 -15.50 8.33
N GLY A 107 3.58 -15.56 7.02
CA GLY A 107 2.84 -16.38 6.07
C GLY A 107 1.46 -15.79 5.70
N GLY A 108 1.22 -14.52 6.03
CA GLY A 108 -0.08 -13.89 5.92
C GLY A 108 -0.56 -13.61 4.49
N LEU A 109 0.27 -13.83 3.47
CA LEU A 109 -0.08 -13.50 2.08
C LEU A 109 -1.32 -14.26 1.58
N THR A 110 -1.41 -15.56 1.85
CA THR A 110 -2.61 -16.36 1.55
C THR A 110 -3.85 -15.83 2.29
N GLY A 111 -3.68 -15.39 3.54
CA GLY A 111 -4.76 -14.80 4.33
C GLY A 111 -5.24 -13.46 3.76
N ILE A 112 -4.33 -12.64 3.25
CA ILE A 112 -4.63 -11.37 2.58
C ILE A 112 -5.45 -11.64 1.32
N TYR A 113 -5.01 -12.53 0.44
CA TYR A 113 -5.75 -12.86 -0.78
C TYR A 113 -7.10 -13.52 -0.47
N HIS A 114 -7.18 -14.39 0.53
CA HIS A 114 -8.45 -14.97 0.96
C HIS A 114 -9.44 -13.89 1.46
N ALA A 115 -8.97 -12.94 2.28
CA ALA A 115 -9.78 -11.83 2.74
C ALA A 115 -10.25 -10.95 1.57
N TYR A 116 -9.37 -10.69 0.61
CA TYR A 116 -9.67 -9.92 -0.59
C TYR A 116 -10.69 -10.62 -1.50
N ILE A 117 -10.53 -11.90 -1.78
CA ILE A 117 -11.50 -12.70 -2.56
C ILE A 117 -12.86 -12.74 -1.83
N THR A 118 -12.85 -12.89 -0.51
CA THR A 118 -14.07 -12.84 0.31
C THR A 118 -14.75 -11.48 0.20
N TRP A 119 -13.99 -10.38 0.20
CA TRP A 119 -14.52 -9.04 -0.01
C TRP A 119 -15.07 -8.86 -1.43
N LEU A 120 -14.35 -9.33 -2.44
CA LEU A 120 -14.77 -9.27 -3.85
C LEU A 120 -16.12 -9.97 -4.07
N ARG A 121 -16.29 -11.19 -3.55
CA ARG A 121 -17.53 -11.96 -3.67
C ARG A 121 -18.76 -11.30 -3.05
N LYS A 122 -18.58 -10.31 -2.17
CA LYS A 122 -19.66 -9.55 -1.54
C LYS A 122 -20.10 -8.33 -2.37
N GLN A 123 -19.37 -7.98 -3.42
CA GLN A 123 -19.68 -6.81 -4.23
C GLN A 123 -20.74 -7.15 -5.28
N GLU A 124 -21.75 -6.30 -5.43
CA GLU A 124 -22.85 -6.52 -6.39
C GLU A 124 -22.37 -6.57 -7.86
N TRP A 125 -21.25 -5.90 -8.15
CA TRP A 125 -20.65 -5.87 -9.48
C TRP A 125 -19.69 -7.04 -9.75
N TYR A 126 -19.35 -7.86 -8.75
CA TYR A 126 -18.40 -8.95 -8.90
C TYR A 126 -18.99 -10.09 -9.72
N ARG A 127 -18.16 -10.66 -10.61
CA ARG A 127 -18.44 -11.88 -11.37
C ARG A 127 -17.21 -12.78 -11.28
N GLU A 128 -17.40 -14.10 -11.25
CA GLU A 128 -16.28 -15.05 -11.31
C GLU A 128 -15.42 -14.77 -12.55
N GLY A 129 -14.10 -14.86 -12.40
CA GLY A 129 -13.11 -14.47 -13.43
C GLY A 129 -12.72 -12.98 -13.43
N PHE A 130 -13.33 -12.13 -12.59
CA PHE A 130 -12.94 -10.72 -12.44
C PHE A 130 -12.47 -10.41 -11.02
N PRO A 131 -11.40 -9.60 -10.80
CA PRO A 131 -10.49 -9.06 -11.80
C PRO A 131 -9.51 -10.14 -12.31
N GLY A 132 -9.34 -10.24 -13.63
CA GLY A 132 -8.64 -11.32 -14.34
C GLY A 132 -7.11 -11.40 -14.16
N TYR A 133 -6.55 -10.77 -13.13
CA TYR A 133 -5.12 -10.89 -12.79
C TYR A 133 -4.88 -11.89 -11.65
N LEU A 134 -5.93 -12.60 -11.21
CA LEU A 134 -5.85 -13.70 -10.25
C LEU A 134 -5.77 -15.08 -10.94
N GLU A 135 -5.81 -15.12 -12.28
CA GLU A 135 -5.56 -16.34 -13.04
C GLU A 135 -4.05 -16.51 -13.21
N GLU A 136 -3.52 -17.69 -12.87
CA GLU A 136 -2.11 -18.02 -13.14
C GLU A 136 -1.85 -17.93 -14.65
N PRO A 137 -0.69 -17.41 -15.10
CA PRO A 137 -0.34 -17.44 -16.51
C PRO A 137 -0.22 -18.90 -16.96
N GLU A 138 -0.93 -19.25 -18.05
CA GLU A 138 -0.85 -20.54 -18.73
C GLU A 138 0.58 -20.92 -19.15
#